data_AF-A0A8S4DYH8-F1
#
_entry.id   AF-A0A8S4DYH8-F1
#
_cell.length_a   1.000
_cell.length_b   1.000
_cell.length_c   1.000
_cell.angle_alpha   90.00
_cell.angle_beta   90.00
_cell.angle_gamma   90.00
#
_symmetry.space_group_name_H-M   'P 1'
#
loop_
_entity.id
_entity.type
_entity.pdbx_description
1 polymer ?
#
loop_
_entity_poly.entity_id
_entity_poly.type
_entity_poly.pdbx_seq_one_letter_code
_entity_poly.pdbx_strand_id
1 'polypeptide(L)'
;MYALIYNDLVAAIKIIYYQQIVYGRYNELQAEHFASIQLDVDYRRTWDDAAAALAVVQERARGVPGQALLHWEVVWPRLFTNRDYVYLRRHKQFTLATNSRHQDSIIRALPKARKKDRESSRSSGRHSEERENVHSRAKRRALEEEARGATDEPQEKVNRVFVIVSRSCQSPLVPEYKHTVRVQEYWSHMIVRTIDGADELGLEYVLTYFDDGGMGGMPSGVAAWATGRAAPAFLARMRRATGDYQDYLDKEAPVSSRSQRDETQRKIRLK
;
A
#
# COMPACT_ATOMS: atom_id res chain seq x y z
N MET A 1 -0.64 -22.46 3.33
CA MET A 1 -1.85 -21.64 3.12
C MET A 1 -2.27 -21.14 4.49
N TYR A 2 -1.85 -19.94 4.88
CA TYR A 2 -2.28 -19.33 6.15
C TYR A 2 -2.86 -17.96 5.80
N ALA A 3 -4.19 -17.91 5.76
CA ALA A 3 -4.95 -16.69 5.80
C ALA A 3 -5.36 -16.50 7.26
N LEU A 4 -4.80 -15.51 7.94
CA LEU A 4 -5.33 -15.05 9.22
C LEU A 4 -6.28 -13.90 8.91
N ILE A 5 -7.56 -14.20 9.06
CA ILE A 5 -8.68 -13.25 9.05
C ILE A 5 -8.60 -12.48 10.36
N TYR A 6 -8.39 -11.18 10.28
CA TYR A 6 -8.78 -10.23 11.32
C TYR A 6 -9.46 -9.04 10.64
N ASN A 7 -10.60 -8.64 11.20
CA ASN A 7 -11.54 -7.68 10.63
C ASN A 7 -10.85 -6.37 10.19
N ASP A 8 -11.21 -5.94 8.98
CA ASP A 8 -10.90 -4.64 8.32
C ASP A 8 -9.44 -4.30 7.97
N LEU A 9 -8.56 -5.31 7.84
CA LEU A 9 -7.23 -5.14 7.25
C LEU A 9 -6.90 -6.37 6.39
N VAL A 10 -7.30 -6.37 5.12
CA VAL A 10 -6.94 -7.45 4.18
C VAL A 10 -5.51 -7.22 3.68
N ALA A 11 -4.54 -7.46 4.57
CA ALA A 11 -3.13 -7.62 4.20
C ALA A 11 -2.87 -9.08 3.81
N ALA A 12 -3.11 -9.42 2.55
CA ALA A 12 -2.82 -10.76 2.05
C ALA A 12 -1.34 -10.87 1.65
N ILE A 13 -0.53 -11.56 2.47
CA ILE A 13 0.85 -11.88 2.12
C ILE A 13 0.89 -13.17 1.29
N LYS A 14 1.16 -13.07 -0.02
CA LYS A 14 1.35 -14.23 -0.89
C LYS A 14 2.85 -14.51 -1.05
N ILE A 15 3.32 -15.61 -0.47
CA ILE A 15 4.69 -16.10 -0.60
C ILE A 15 4.78 -16.93 -1.89
N ILE A 16 5.45 -16.40 -2.92
CA ILE A 16 5.93 -17.17 -4.07
C ILE A 16 7.42 -17.37 -3.78
N TYR A 17 7.93 -18.62 -3.71
CA TYR A 17 9.28 -18.96 -3.25
C TYR A 17 10.30 -17.81 -3.44
N TYR A 18 10.67 -17.18 -2.32
CA TYR A 18 11.54 -16.01 -2.12
C TYR A 18 10.99 -14.58 -2.31
N GLN A 19 9.88 -14.37 -3.00
CA GLN A 19 9.23 -13.05 -3.14
C GLN A 19 8.05 -12.89 -2.19
N GLN A 20 7.94 -11.70 -1.61
CA GLN A 20 6.88 -11.29 -0.70
C GLN A 20 6.01 -10.24 -1.38
N ILE A 21 4.69 -10.47 -1.37
CA ILE A 21 3.71 -9.50 -1.85
C ILE A 21 2.87 -9.09 -0.66
N VAL A 22 2.80 -7.79 -0.36
CA VAL A 22 1.89 -7.21 0.63
C VAL A 22 0.90 -6.35 -0.12
N TYR A 23 -0.37 -6.72 -0.07
CA TYR A 23 -1.47 -5.88 -0.53
C TYR A 23 -2.09 -5.16 0.67
N GLY A 24 -2.62 -3.97 0.48
CA GLY A 24 -3.45 -3.33 1.49
C GLY A 24 -4.36 -2.26 0.90
N ARG A 25 -5.41 -1.94 1.67
CA ARG A 25 -6.40 -0.92 1.33
C ARG A 25 -6.75 -0.15 2.60
N TYR A 26 -6.77 1.17 2.50
CA TYR A 26 -7.21 2.08 3.55
C TYR A 26 -8.20 3.06 2.96
N ASN A 27 -9.41 3.16 3.52
CA ASN A 27 -10.43 4.06 3.00
C ASN A 27 -10.33 5.45 3.62
N GLU A 28 -9.63 5.56 4.75
CA GLU A 28 -9.54 6.76 5.58
C GLU A 28 -8.21 7.53 5.44
N LEU A 29 -7.30 7.04 4.60
CA LEU A 29 -5.97 7.63 4.41
C LEU A 29 -5.84 8.24 3.01
N GLN A 30 -5.08 9.34 2.91
CA GLN A 30 -4.70 9.92 1.63
C GLN A 30 -3.55 9.12 1.01
N ALA A 31 -3.68 8.79 -0.28
CA ALA A 31 -2.66 8.04 -1.02
C ALA A 31 -1.32 8.79 -1.10
N GLU A 32 -1.38 10.12 -1.22
CA GLU A 32 -0.19 10.97 -1.29
C GLU A 32 0.60 10.93 0.02
N HIS A 33 -0.06 11.08 1.17
CA HIS A 33 0.61 10.92 2.47
C HIS A 33 1.22 9.53 2.60
N PHE A 34 0.50 8.48 2.23
CA PHE A 34 1.01 7.11 2.30
C PHE A 34 2.27 6.91 1.46
N ALA A 35 2.32 7.50 0.25
CA ALA A 35 3.50 7.47 -0.59
C ALA A 35 4.65 8.32 -0.01
N SER A 36 4.35 9.52 0.48
CA SER A 36 5.33 10.46 1.03
C SER A 36 6.05 9.93 2.25
N ILE A 37 5.36 9.24 3.18
CA ILE A 37 6.02 8.65 4.36
C ILE A 37 7.02 7.52 4.01
N GLN A 38 6.98 6.96 2.78
CA GLN A 38 7.97 5.99 2.30
C GLN A 38 9.22 6.68 1.75
N LEU A 39 9.10 7.96 1.36
CA LEU A 39 10.16 8.76 0.77
C LEU A 39 10.89 9.60 1.82
N ASP A 40 10.13 10.14 2.77
CA ASP A 40 10.59 10.99 3.86
C ASP A 40 11.35 10.18 4.92
N VAL A 41 12.68 10.21 4.82
CA VAL A 41 13.58 9.48 5.72
C VAL A 41 13.57 10.08 7.12
N ASP A 42 13.35 11.39 7.25
CA ASP A 42 13.37 12.08 8.54
C ASP A 42 12.13 11.69 9.32
N TYR A 43 10.96 11.77 8.68
CA TYR A 43 9.72 11.33 9.29
C TYR A 43 9.73 9.83 9.59
N ARG A 44 10.24 9.00 8.69
CA ARG A 44 10.32 7.54 8.88
C ARG A 44 11.04 7.16 10.18
N ARG A 45 12.11 7.88 10.53
CA ARG A 45 12.87 7.67 11.76
C ARG A 45 12.09 7.98 13.04
N THR A 46 10.99 8.73 12.96
CA THR A 46 10.17 9.08 14.13
C THR A 46 9.18 8.00 14.54
N TRP A 47 8.84 7.07 13.63
CA TRP A 47 7.77 6.07 13.86
C TRP A 47 8.17 4.63 13.55
N ASP A 48 9.24 4.40 12.78
CA ASP A 48 9.70 3.06 12.45
C ASP A 48 10.73 2.55 13.46
N ASP A 49 10.24 1.95 14.54
CA ASP A 49 11.07 1.34 15.59
C ASP A 49 12.05 0.27 15.07
N ALA A 50 11.82 -0.28 13.86
CA ALA A 50 12.70 -1.27 13.27
C ALA A 50 13.89 -0.65 12.53
N ALA A 51 13.87 0.66 12.25
CA ALA A 51 14.98 1.35 11.59
C ALA A 51 16.05 1.75 12.62
N ALA A 52 17.10 0.94 12.74
CA ALA A 52 18.27 1.26 13.57
C ALA A 52 19.00 2.50 13.03
N ALA A 53 19.14 2.57 11.71
CA ALA A 53 19.67 3.71 10.98
C ALA A 53 18.98 3.80 9.62
N LEU A 54 18.68 5.02 9.16
CA LEU A 54 18.13 5.25 7.81
C LEU A 54 18.63 6.61 7.32
N ALA A 55 19.26 6.62 6.14
CA ALA A 55 19.83 7.83 5.58
C ALA A 55 19.75 7.85 4.05
N VAL A 56 19.46 9.03 3.49
CA VAL A 56 19.79 9.34 2.10
C VAL A 56 21.27 9.70 2.06
N VAL A 57 22.07 8.82 1.46
CA VAL A 57 23.54 8.97 1.38
C VAL A 57 23.93 9.92 0.26
N GLN A 58 23.21 9.83 -0.87
CA GLN A 58 23.46 10.69 -2.02
C GLN A 58 22.17 10.89 -2.79
N GLU A 59 21.80 12.16 -3.01
CA GLU A 59 20.82 12.52 -4.02
C GLU A 59 21.43 12.50 -5.43
N ARG A 60 20.58 12.29 -6.44
CA ARG A 60 21.00 12.16 -7.84
C ARG A 60 22.11 11.13 -8.04
N ALA A 61 22.01 10.00 -7.33
CA ALA A 61 23.00 8.95 -7.37
C ALA A 61 23.24 8.49 -8.81
N ARG A 62 24.51 8.24 -9.17
CA ARG A 62 24.95 7.93 -10.55
C ARG A 62 24.58 9.02 -11.58
N GLY A 63 24.42 10.27 -11.14
CA GLY A 63 24.07 11.40 -12.00
C GLY A 63 22.62 11.41 -12.50
N VAL A 64 21.75 10.53 -11.99
CA VAL A 64 20.37 10.42 -12.48
C VAL A 64 19.43 11.26 -11.62
N PRO A 65 18.71 12.26 -12.19
CA PRO A 65 17.72 13.03 -11.45
C PRO A 65 16.63 12.14 -10.82
N GLY A 66 16.25 12.44 -9.57
CA GLY A 66 15.22 11.69 -8.85
C GLY A 66 15.65 10.29 -8.37
N GLN A 67 16.92 9.91 -8.55
CA GLN A 67 17.47 8.68 -7.97
C GLN A 67 18.26 9.01 -6.70
N ALA A 68 17.90 8.38 -5.58
CA ALA A 68 18.62 8.48 -4.32
C ALA A 68 19.37 7.18 -4.02
N LEU A 69 20.57 7.29 -3.44
CA LEU A 69 21.28 6.20 -2.78
C LEU A 69 20.91 6.23 -1.30
N LEU A 70 20.47 5.10 -0.76
CA LEU A 70 20.10 4.96 0.65
C LEU A 70 20.94 3.91 1.35
N HIS A 71 21.15 4.14 2.64
CA HIS A 71 21.59 3.16 3.61
C HIS A 71 20.46 2.95 4.63
N TRP A 72 20.10 1.70 4.88
CA TRP A 72 19.08 1.33 5.86
C TRP A 72 19.56 0.16 6.69
N GLU A 73 19.60 0.32 8.00
CA GLU A 73 19.89 -0.74 8.96
C GLU A 73 18.61 -1.10 9.73
N VAL A 74 18.31 -2.39 9.78
CA VAL A 74 17.12 -2.96 10.40
C VAL A 74 17.49 -3.67 11.69
N VAL A 75 16.82 -3.30 12.78
CA VAL A 75 16.93 -3.96 14.08
C VAL A 75 16.44 -5.39 13.97
N TRP A 76 17.30 -6.33 14.33
CA TRP A 76 16.94 -7.73 14.51
C TRP A 76 16.80 -8.09 16.00
N PRO A 77 16.09 -9.19 16.34
CA PRO A 77 16.00 -9.63 17.72
C PRO A 77 17.40 -9.81 18.35
N ARG A 78 17.55 -9.47 19.64
CA ARG A 78 18.84 -9.30 20.35
C ARG A 78 19.91 -10.40 20.15
N LEU A 79 19.53 -11.61 19.76
CA LEU A 79 20.46 -12.73 19.53
C LEU A 79 20.95 -12.82 18.06
N PHE A 80 20.56 -11.87 17.22
CA PHE A 80 20.90 -11.83 15.80
C PHE A 80 21.53 -10.48 15.45
N THR A 81 22.49 -10.50 14.54
CA THR A 81 23.10 -9.32 13.97
C THR A 81 22.09 -8.54 13.13
N ASN A 82 22.12 -7.21 13.19
CA ASN A 82 21.28 -6.36 12.34
C ASN A 82 21.57 -6.59 10.86
N ARG A 83 20.60 -6.29 9.99
CA ARG A 83 20.76 -6.33 8.54
C ARG A 83 20.87 -4.92 8.03
N ASP A 84 21.80 -4.67 7.12
CA ASP A 84 21.89 -3.39 6.43
C ASP A 84 21.72 -3.54 4.91
N TYR A 85 21.10 -2.55 4.32
CA TYR A 85 20.73 -2.48 2.92
C TYR A 85 21.38 -1.23 2.32
N VAL A 86 21.98 -1.40 1.14
CA VAL A 86 22.43 -0.28 0.30
C VAL A 86 21.72 -0.41 -1.03
N TYR A 87 20.91 0.60 -1.37
CA TYR A 87 20.04 0.51 -2.54
C TYR A 87 19.80 1.87 -3.18
N LEU A 88 19.49 1.83 -4.47
CA LEU A 88 18.99 2.96 -5.23
C LEU A 88 17.47 2.97 -5.14
N ARG A 89 16.89 4.14 -4.85
CA ARG A 89 15.44 4.36 -4.85
C ARG A 89 15.07 5.42 -5.89
N ARG A 90 14.02 5.15 -6.65
CA ARG A 90 13.35 6.14 -7.51
C ARG A 90 11.86 6.13 -7.22
N HIS A 91 11.21 7.27 -7.45
CA HIS A 91 9.76 7.34 -7.41
C HIS A 91 9.23 8.18 -8.56
N LYS A 92 7.98 7.92 -8.96
CA LYS A 92 7.27 8.72 -9.93
C LYS A 92 5.77 8.68 -9.65
N GLN A 93 5.13 9.83 -9.85
CA GLN A 93 3.69 9.99 -9.81
C GLN A 93 3.14 10.01 -11.23
N PHE A 94 1.98 9.38 -11.41
CA PHE A 94 1.24 9.33 -12.65
C PHE A 94 -0.21 9.69 -12.39
N THR A 95 -0.83 10.29 -13.39
CA THR A 95 -2.27 10.53 -13.43
C THR A 95 -2.93 9.45 -14.28
N LEU A 96 -3.99 8.84 -13.77
CA LEU A 96 -4.78 7.81 -14.43
C LEU A 96 -6.21 8.30 -14.56
N ALA A 97 -6.64 8.62 -15.78
CA ALA A 97 -8.05 8.77 -16.07
C ALA A 97 -8.70 7.39 -16.03
N THR A 98 -9.53 7.12 -15.01
CA THR A 98 -10.27 5.86 -14.90
C THR A 98 -11.71 6.08 -15.38
N ASN A 99 -12.08 5.44 -16.49
CA ASN A 99 -13.43 5.50 -17.08
C ASN A 99 -14.37 4.36 -16.64
N SER A 100 -14.14 3.73 -15.49
CA SER A 100 -14.84 2.47 -15.14
C SER A 100 -15.28 2.44 -13.67
N ARG A 101 -16.59 2.21 -13.49
CA ARG A 101 -17.25 1.94 -12.22
C ARG A 101 -16.59 0.73 -11.53
N HIS A 102 -15.73 0.97 -10.54
CA HIS A 102 -15.36 0.09 -9.43
C HIS A 102 -14.99 -1.40 -9.66
N GLN A 103 -14.98 -1.97 -10.89
CA GLN A 103 -14.71 -3.40 -11.11
C GLN A 103 -13.27 -3.74 -11.48
N ASP A 104 -12.45 -2.75 -11.84
CA ASP A 104 -11.07 -2.96 -12.27
C ASP A 104 -10.05 -2.69 -11.14
N SER A 105 -10.37 -3.13 -9.92
CA SER A 105 -9.32 -3.30 -8.90
C SER A 105 -8.25 -4.25 -9.44
N ILE A 106 -6.99 -4.04 -9.06
CA ILE A 106 -5.76 -4.72 -9.55
C ILE A 106 -5.88 -6.27 -9.64
N ILE A 107 -6.88 -6.89 -9.01
CA ILE A 107 -7.09 -8.33 -8.90
C ILE A 107 -8.45 -8.75 -9.49
N ARG A 108 -8.59 -8.82 -10.82
CA ARG A 108 -9.56 -9.76 -11.44
C ARG A 108 -9.12 -10.38 -12.77
N ALA A 109 -7.88 -10.88 -12.83
CA ALA A 109 -7.48 -11.82 -13.87
C ALA A 109 -6.79 -13.06 -13.27
N LEU A 110 -7.52 -13.83 -12.46
CA LEU A 110 -7.28 -15.27 -12.39
C LEU A 110 -8.58 -15.96 -12.81
N PRO A 111 -8.61 -16.67 -13.95
CA PRO A 111 -9.83 -17.30 -14.43
C PRO A 111 -10.31 -18.34 -13.42
N LYS A 112 -11.58 -18.22 -12.99
CA LYS A 112 -12.24 -19.28 -12.23
C LYS A 112 -12.29 -20.52 -13.13
N ALA A 113 -11.75 -21.64 -12.63
CA ALA A 113 -11.81 -22.92 -13.31
C ALA A 113 -13.26 -23.23 -13.74
N ARG A 114 -13.43 -23.48 -15.04
CA ARG A 114 -14.71 -23.75 -15.70
C ARG A 114 -15.32 -25.01 -15.08
N LYS A 115 -16.41 -24.88 -14.33
CA LYS A 115 -17.22 -26.04 -13.94
C LYS A 115 -17.81 -26.63 -15.23
N LYS A 116 -17.58 -27.92 -15.42
CA LYS A 116 -18.04 -28.72 -16.56
C LYS A 116 -19.56 -28.81 -16.50
N ASP A 117 -20.22 -28.21 -17.49
CA ASP A 117 -21.67 -28.33 -17.68
C ASP A 117 -22.03 -29.81 -17.87
N ARG A 118 -22.94 -30.31 -17.02
CA ARG A 118 -23.65 -31.58 -17.24
C ARG A 118 -25.05 -31.21 -17.70
N GLU A 119 -25.32 -31.48 -18.97
CA GLU A 119 -26.67 -31.52 -19.54
C GLU A 119 -27.53 -32.55 -18.81
N SER A 120 -28.73 -32.16 -18.40
CA SER A 120 -29.87 -33.08 -18.38
C SER A 120 -31.15 -32.35 -18.79
N SER A 121 -31.53 -32.61 -20.04
CA SER A 121 -32.89 -32.85 -20.53
C SER A 121 -34.07 -32.08 -19.91
N ARG A 122 -34.67 -31.26 -20.77
CA ARG A 122 -36.02 -30.69 -20.66
C ARG A 122 -37.09 -31.78 -20.49
N SER A 123 -38.04 -31.55 -19.58
CA SER A 123 -39.41 -32.05 -19.75
C SER A 123 -40.42 -30.92 -19.51
N SER A 124 -41.45 -30.96 -20.34
CA SER A 124 -42.61 -30.09 -20.53
C SER A 124 -43.39 -29.62 -19.29
N GLY A 125 -43.99 -28.43 -19.39
CA GLY A 125 -45.41 -28.27 -19.05
C GLY A 125 -45.80 -27.16 -18.07
N ARG A 126 -46.67 -26.26 -18.58
CA ARG A 126 -47.76 -25.51 -17.92
C ARG A 126 -47.45 -24.21 -17.18
N HIS A 127 -48.20 -23.19 -17.62
CA HIS A 127 -48.58 -21.96 -16.92
C HIS A 127 -48.87 -22.23 -15.44
N SER A 128 -48.12 -21.59 -14.55
CA SER A 128 -48.58 -21.26 -13.20
C SER A 128 -48.30 -19.78 -12.98
N GLU A 129 -49.36 -19.01 -12.71
CA GLU A 129 -49.26 -17.65 -12.19
C GLU A 129 -48.38 -17.66 -10.94
N GLU A 130 -47.14 -17.18 -11.07
CA GLU A 130 -46.22 -17.07 -9.96
C GLU A 130 -46.72 -15.93 -9.06
N ARG A 131 -47.28 -16.31 -7.90
CA ARG A 131 -47.67 -15.35 -6.85
C ARG A 131 -46.45 -14.51 -6.49
N GLU A 132 -46.61 -13.17 -6.50
CA GLU A 132 -45.58 -12.22 -6.05
C GLU A 132 -45.06 -12.61 -4.66
N ASN A 133 -43.85 -13.16 -4.62
CA ASN A 133 -43.14 -13.41 -3.37
C ASN A 133 -42.53 -12.09 -2.87
N VAL A 134 -42.60 -11.80 -1.57
CA VAL A 134 -42.00 -10.60 -0.93
C VAL A 134 -40.50 -10.43 -1.29
N HIS A 135 -39.79 -11.52 -1.56
CA HIS A 135 -38.41 -11.49 -2.08
C HIS A 135 -38.27 -10.86 -3.47
N SER A 136 -39.32 -10.90 -4.31
CA SER A 136 -39.32 -10.22 -5.61
C SER A 136 -39.40 -8.70 -5.43
N ARG A 137 -40.21 -8.21 -4.49
CA ARG A 137 -40.32 -6.76 -4.19
C ARG A 137 -39.07 -6.21 -3.52
N ALA A 138 -38.45 -6.95 -2.60
CA ALA A 138 -37.18 -6.56 -1.99
C ALA A 138 -36.05 -6.51 -3.03
N LYS A 139 -35.98 -7.52 -3.91
CA LYS A 139 -35.00 -7.55 -5.02
C LYS A 139 -35.26 -6.45 -6.03
N ARG A 140 -36.53 -6.16 -6.37
CA ARG A 140 -36.91 -5.09 -7.29
C ARG A 140 -36.63 -3.72 -6.69
N ARG A 141 -36.86 -3.51 -5.39
CA ARG A 141 -36.46 -2.28 -4.69
C ARG A 141 -34.95 -2.11 -4.63
N ALA A 142 -34.19 -3.16 -4.32
CA ALA A 142 -32.73 -3.11 -4.35
C ALA A 142 -32.21 -2.76 -5.76
N LEU A 143 -32.77 -3.38 -6.80
CA LEU A 143 -32.46 -3.07 -8.20
C LEU A 143 -32.91 -1.65 -8.62
N GLU A 144 -34.04 -1.16 -8.11
CA GLU A 144 -34.55 0.19 -8.35
C GLU A 144 -33.76 1.26 -7.58
N GLU A 145 -33.25 0.96 -6.39
CA GLU A 145 -32.33 1.81 -5.63
C GLU A 145 -30.94 1.86 -6.29
N GLU A 146 -30.43 0.71 -6.78
CA GLU A 146 -29.23 0.64 -7.62
C GLU A 146 -29.42 1.41 -8.94
N ALA A 147 -30.59 1.33 -9.58
CA ALA A 147 -30.90 2.06 -10.80
C ALA A 147 -31.13 3.56 -10.56
N ARG A 148 -31.70 3.95 -9.41
CA ARG A 148 -31.84 5.36 -9.02
C ARG A 148 -30.50 6.00 -8.66
N GLY A 149 -29.59 5.25 -8.03
CA GLY A 149 -28.19 5.65 -7.83
C GLY A 149 -27.34 5.65 -9.10
N ALA A 150 -27.86 5.12 -10.22
CA ALA A 150 -27.17 5.07 -11.51
C ALA A 150 -27.53 6.22 -12.46
N THR A 151 -28.22 7.26 -11.98
CA THR A 151 -28.59 8.46 -12.76
C THR A 151 -27.48 9.50 -12.88
N ASP A 152 -26.37 9.35 -12.14
CA ASP A 152 -25.15 10.11 -12.43
C ASP A 152 -24.44 9.47 -13.63
N GLU A 153 -24.30 10.25 -14.70
CA GLU A 153 -23.30 10.06 -15.76
C GLU A 153 -21.97 9.61 -15.11
N PRO A 154 -21.23 8.62 -15.66
CA PRO A 154 -19.93 8.25 -15.12
C PRO A 154 -19.00 9.47 -15.16
N GLN A 155 -18.91 10.21 -14.06
CA GLN A 155 -17.91 11.27 -13.94
C GLN A 155 -16.56 10.60 -14.06
N GLU A 156 -15.80 10.98 -15.09
CA GLU A 156 -14.43 10.52 -15.30
C GLU A 156 -13.60 10.94 -14.08
N LYS A 157 -13.39 10.00 -13.17
CA LYS A 157 -12.60 10.24 -11.97
C LYS A 157 -11.14 10.08 -12.35
N VAL A 158 -10.41 11.17 -12.22
CA VAL A 158 -8.96 11.18 -12.37
C VAL A 158 -8.35 10.67 -11.08
N ASN A 159 -7.65 9.54 -11.16
CA ASN A 159 -6.91 8.92 -10.07
C ASN A 159 -5.41 9.22 -10.18
N ARG A 160 -4.68 9.08 -9.08
CA ARG A 160 -3.21 9.17 -9.03
C ARG A 160 -2.61 7.81 -8.69
N VAL A 161 -1.46 7.54 -9.28
CA VAL A 161 -0.62 6.38 -8.94
C VAL A 161 0.79 6.83 -8.63
N PHE A 162 1.28 6.39 -7.48
CA PHE A 162 2.64 6.58 -7.01
C PHE A 162 3.37 5.25 -7.16
N VAL A 163 4.49 5.26 -7.87
CA VAL A 163 5.35 4.10 -8.04
C VAL A 163 6.68 4.40 -7.37
N ILE A 164 7.09 3.53 -6.44
CA ILE A 164 8.38 3.60 -5.75
C ILE A 164 9.12 2.30 -6.05
N VAL A 165 10.32 2.42 -6.60
CA VAL A 165 11.16 1.28 -6.95
C VAL A 165 12.50 1.38 -6.24
N SER A 166 12.92 0.26 -5.67
CA SER A 166 14.20 0.13 -4.98
C SER A 166 14.96 -1.06 -5.53
N ARG A 167 16.28 -0.94 -5.67
CA ARG A 167 17.16 -2.04 -6.07
C ARG A 167 18.51 -1.92 -5.37
N SER A 168 19.01 -3.02 -4.80
CA SER A 168 20.31 -3.08 -4.16
C SER A 168 21.42 -2.62 -5.09
N CYS A 169 22.44 -2.02 -4.52
CA CYS A 169 23.62 -1.60 -5.23
C CYS A 169 24.84 -1.64 -4.31
N GLN A 170 26.01 -1.75 -4.92
CA GLN A 170 27.27 -1.49 -4.23
C GLN A 170 27.61 -0.01 -4.37
N SER A 171 28.12 0.58 -3.28
CA SER A 171 28.60 1.95 -3.26
C SER A 171 29.77 2.09 -2.29
N PRO A 172 30.90 2.69 -2.70
CA PRO A 172 32.03 2.93 -1.81
C PRO A 172 31.70 3.96 -0.70
N LEU A 173 30.64 4.74 -0.85
CA LEU A 173 30.17 5.70 0.16
C LEU A 173 29.58 5.01 1.39
N VAL A 174 29.23 3.72 1.28
CA VAL A 174 28.67 2.92 2.38
C VAL A 174 29.37 1.56 2.41
N PRO A 175 30.55 1.48 3.02
CA PRO A 175 31.27 0.21 3.15
C PRO A 175 30.46 -0.78 4.00
N GLU A 176 30.84 -2.05 3.95
CA GLU A 176 30.28 -3.06 4.84
C GLU A 176 30.83 -2.89 6.26
N TYR A 177 29.94 -3.01 7.26
CA TYR A 177 30.30 -2.89 8.66
C TYR A 177 30.35 -4.27 9.32
N LYS A 178 31.31 -4.48 10.24
CA LYS A 178 31.46 -5.78 10.94
C LYS A 178 30.28 -6.13 11.88
N HIS A 179 29.50 -5.13 12.28
CA HIS A 179 28.39 -5.29 13.23
C HIS A 179 27.03 -5.47 12.54
N THR A 180 27.00 -5.49 11.21
CA THR A 180 25.80 -5.72 10.40
C THR A 180 26.04 -6.86 9.42
N VAL A 181 24.96 -7.46 8.92
CA VAL A 181 24.98 -8.37 7.77
C VAL A 181 24.41 -7.64 6.57
N ARG A 182 25.26 -7.36 5.58
CA ARG A 182 24.86 -6.72 4.33
C ARG A 182 23.97 -7.64 3.51
N VAL A 183 22.76 -7.17 3.20
CA VAL A 183 21.89 -7.80 2.20
C VAL A 183 22.44 -7.51 0.81
N GLN A 184 22.71 -8.55 0.03
CA GLN A 184 23.38 -8.41 -1.25
C GLN A 184 22.36 -8.19 -2.37
N GLU A 185 21.33 -9.03 -2.41
CA GLU A 185 20.23 -8.91 -3.35
C GLU A 185 18.96 -8.43 -2.64
N TYR A 186 18.54 -7.21 -3.00
CA TYR A 186 17.28 -6.64 -2.58
C TYR A 186 16.64 -5.88 -3.72
N TRP A 187 15.33 -6.01 -3.88
CA TRP A 187 14.54 -5.12 -4.72
C TRP A 187 13.11 -5.02 -4.21
N SER A 188 12.48 -3.88 -4.49
CA SER A 188 11.07 -3.67 -4.16
C SER A 188 10.37 -2.81 -5.20
N HIS A 189 9.11 -3.12 -5.45
CA HIS A 189 8.18 -2.32 -6.23
C HIS A 189 6.97 -2.03 -5.35
N MET A 190 6.78 -0.77 -4.98
CA MET A 190 5.57 -0.31 -4.31
C MET A 190 4.74 0.50 -5.30
N ILE A 191 3.46 0.17 -5.39
CA ILE A 191 2.47 0.90 -6.18
C ILE A 191 1.38 1.31 -5.21
N VAL A 192 1.10 2.61 -5.13
CA VAL A 192 0.03 3.18 -4.33
C VAL A 192 -0.91 3.89 -5.29
N ARG A 193 -2.20 3.61 -5.21
CA ARG A 193 -3.22 4.23 -6.06
C ARG A 193 -4.31 4.87 -5.22
N THR A 194 -4.83 6.01 -5.69
CA THR A 194 -6.11 6.52 -5.19
C THR A 194 -7.26 5.66 -5.71
N ILE A 195 -8.37 5.67 -4.98
CA ILE A 195 -9.54 4.85 -5.32
C ILE A 195 -10.59 5.70 -6.04
N ASP A 196 -11.01 6.80 -5.42
CA ASP A 196 -12.22 7.54 -5.78
C ASP A 196 -11.98 9.01 -6.15
N GLY A 197 -10.76 9.34 -6.56
CA GLY A 197 -10.34 10.69 -6.92
C GLY A 197 -8.90 10.97 -6.50
N ALA A 198 -8.22 11.83 -7.25
CA ALA A 198 -6.82 12.15 -7.07
C ALA A 198 -6.47 12.75 -5.69
N ASP A 199 -7.41 13.50 -5.12
CA ASP A 199 -7.25 14.24 -3.85
C ASP A 199 -8.18 13.71 -2.75
N GLU A 200 -8.89 12.61 -3.02
CA GLU A 200 -9.86 12.03 -2.08
C GLU A 200 -9.18 11.05 -1.11
N LEU A 201 -9.85 10.82 0.03
CA LEU A 201 -9.49 9.73 0.92
C LEU A 201 -9.71 8.39 0.22
N GLY A 202 -8.87 7.42 0.56
CA GLY A 202 -8.95 6.09 0.00
C GLY A 202 -7.76 5.75 -0.87
N LEU A 203 -7.04 4.71 -0.49
CA LEU A 203 -5.91 4.17 -1.22
C LEU A 203 -5.91 2.65 -1.24
N GLU A 204 -5.40 2.10 -2.34
CA GLU A 204 -4.93 0.72 -2.42
C GLU A 204 -3.44 0.72 -2.70
N TYR A 205 -2.71 -0.21 -2.11
CA TYR A 205 -1.31 -0.38 -2.42
C TYR A 205 -0.92 -1.85 -2.56
N VAL A 206 0.12 -2.07 -3.34
CA VAL A 206 0.83 -3.34 -3.41
C VAL A 206 2.33 -3.07 -3.26
N LEU A 207 2.97 -3.82 -2.37
CA LEU A 207 4.41 -3.88 -2.23
C LEU A 207 4.84 -5.29 -2.61
N THR A 208 5.58 -5.42 -3.70
CA THR A 208 6.27 -6.66 -4.08
C THR A 208 7.74 -6.47 -3.81
N TYR A 209 8.33 -7.30 -2.97
CA TYR A 209 9.75 -7.22 -2.65
C TYR A 209 10.40 -8.58 -2.51
N PHE A 210 11.72 -8.57 -2.60
CA PHE A 210 12.60 -9.70 -2.37
C PHE A 210 13.83 -9.19 -1.64
N ASP A 211 14.30 -9.98 -0.68
CA ASP A 211 15.64 -9.88 -0.12
C ASP A 211 16.20 -11.28 0.13
N ASP A 212 17.52 -11.43 0.02
CA ASP A 212 18.20 -12.71 0.26
C ASP A 212 18.38 -13.05 1.76
N GLY A 213 17.85 -12.22 2.66
CA GLY A 213 17.93 -12.37 4.11
C GLY A 213 19.31 -12.09 4.74
N GLY A 214 20.32 -11.75 3.93
CA GLY A 214 21.72 -11.72 4.33
C GLY A 214 22.26 -13.15 4.57
N MET A 215 23.54 -13.38 4.23
CA MET A 215 24.17 -14.71 4.26
C MET A 215 23.79 -15.53 5.52
N GLY A 216 23.15 -16.69 5.33
CA GLY A 216 22.86 -17.66 6.40
C GLY A 216 21.43 -18.17 6.50
N GLY A 217 20.48 -17.61 5.74
CA GLY A 217 19.07 -18.01 5.82
C GLY A 217 18.40 -17.61 7.14
N MET A 218 17.07 -17.50 7.13
CA MET A 218 16.30 -17.08 8.31
C MET A 218 15.94 -18.30 9.17
N PRO A 219 16.32 -18.36 10.47
CA PRO A 219 15.85 -19.42 11.36
C PRO A 219 14.32 -19.41 11.48
N SER A 220 13.70 -20.59 11.60
CA SER A 220 12.24 -20.74 11.64
C SER A 220 11.57 -19.91 12.75
N GLY A 221 12.20 -19.82 13.92
CA GLY A 221 11.71 -18.99 15.03
C GLY A 221 11.68 -17.49 14.71
N VAL A 222 12.66 -16.99 13.94
CA VAL A 222 12.66 -15.60 13.48
C VAL A 222 11.56 -15.39 12.46
N ALA A 223 11.40 -16.30 11.49
CA ALA A 223 10.33 -16.20 10.50
C ALA A 223 8.94 -16.18 11.15
N ALA A 224 8.72 -17.01 12.17
CA ALA A 224 7.49 -17.02 12.96
C ALA A 224 7.28 -15.72 13.76
N TRP A 225 8.32 -15.18 14.38
CA TRP A 225 8.26 -13.88 15.07
C TRP A 225 7.95 -12.73 14.09
N ALA A 226 8.61 -12.72 12.93
CA ALA A 226 8.46 -11.69 11.92
C ALA A 226 7.01 -11.66 11.41
N THR A 227 6.46 -12.82 11.06
CA THR A 227 5.09 -12.95 10.55
C THR A 227 4.02 -12.75 11.62
N GLY A 228 4.25 -13.24 12.85
CA GLY A 228 3.25 -13.20 13.92
C GLY A 228 3.22 -11.91 14.73
N ARG A 229 4.31 -11.13 14.78
CA ARG A 229 4.40 -9.93 15.62
C ARG A 229 4.96 -8.72 14.87
N ALA A 230 6.11 -8.86 14.23
CA ALA A 230 6.83 -7.70 13.67
C ALA A 230 6.05 -7.06 12.52
N ALA A 231 5.58 -7.86 11.56
CA ALA A 231 4.86 -7.36 10.39
C ALA A 231 3.53 -6.68 10.75
N PRO A 232 2.63 -7.27 11.58
CA PRO A 232 1.41 -6.58 12.00
C PRO A 232 1.68 -5.26 12.75
N ALA A 233 2.66 -5.25 13.67
CA ALA A 233 3.02 -4.05 14.41
C ALA A 233 3.56 -2.95 13.48
N PHE A 234 4.41 -3.33 12.52
CA PHE A 234 4.93 -2.42 11.49
C PHE A 234 3.80 -1.81 10.66
N LEU A 235 2.89 -2.63 10.13
CA LEU A 235 1.77 -2.16 9.30
C LEU A 235 0.84 -1.22 10.09
N ALA A 236 0.59 -1.51 11.37
CA ALA A 236 -0.21 -0.65 12.24
C ALA A 236 0.47 0.72 12.47
N ARG A 237 1.78 0.74 12.75
CA ARG A 237 2.54 2.00 12.89
C ARG A 237 2.58 2.79 11.58
N MET A 238 2.78 2.12 10.44
CA MET A 238 2.79 2.76 9.13
C MET A 238 1.43 3.41 8.80
N ARG A 239 0.32 2.71 9.08
CA ARG A 239 -1.04 3.25 8.92
C ARG A 239 -1.24 4.50 9.78
N ARG A 240 -0.89 4.42 11.08
CA ARG A 240 -0.96 5.56 11.99
C ARG A 240 -0.11 6.73 11.51
N ALA A 241 1.16 6.49 11.18
CA ALA A 241 2.08 7.52 10.71
C ALA A 241 1.60 8.20 9.43
N THR A 242 0.90 7.47 8.55
CA THR A 242 0.25 8.04 7.37
C THR A 242 -0.83 9.05 7.76
N GLY A 243 -1.68 8.71 8.73
CA GLY A 243 -2.72 9.59 9.24
C GLY A 243 -2.16 10.83 9.92
N ASP A 244 -1.04 10.67 10.64
CA ASP A 244 -0.39 11.74 11.40
C ASP A 244 0.55 12.63 10.53
N TYR A 245 0.70 12.33 9.23
CA TYR A 245 1.70 12.97 8.38
C TYR A 245 1.45 14.47 8.17
N GLN A 246 0.18 14.87 8.02
CA GLN A 246 -0.17 16.29 7.87
C GLN A 246 0.24 17.10 9.12
N ASP A 247 0.00 16.54 10.32
CA ASP A 247 0.40 17.18 11.57
C ASP A 247 1.92 17.33 11.69
N TYR A 248 2.67 16.35 11.18
CA TYR A 248 4.13 16.45 11.09
C TYR A 248 4.58 17.57 10.14
N LEU A 249 4.00 17.65 8.94
CA LEU A 249 4.31 18.73 8.00
C LEU A 249 3.99 20.11 8.58
N ASP A 250 2.87 20.22 9.29
CA ASP A 250 2.49 21.45 9.95
C ASP A 250 3.45 21.81 11.09
N LYS A 251 4.04 20.82 11.78
CA LYS A 251 5.08 20.97 12.81
C LYS A 251 6.45 21.40 12.27
N GLU A 252 6.81 20.95 11.07
CA GLU A 252 8.08 21.31 10.41
C GLU A 252 7.97 22.61 9.58
N ALA A 253 6.76 23.05 9.24
CA ALA A 253 6.56 24.28 8.46
C ALA A 253 7.15 25.52 9.16
N PRO A 254 7.92 26.38 8.45
CA PRO A 254 8.49 27.59 9.03
C PRO A 254 7.39 28.49 9.63
N VAL A 255 7.69 29.10 10.79
CA VAL A 255 6.75 29.89 11.61
C VAL A 255 6.02 30.98 10.81
N SER A 256 6.63 31.54 9.76
CA SER A 256 6.03 32.56 8.89
C SER A 256 4.82 32.06 8.09
N SER A 257 4.76 30.76 7.78
CA SER A 257 3.67 30.16 6.99
C SER A 257 2.46 29.73 7.84
N ARG A 258 2.66 29.46 9.14
CA ARG A 258 1.58 29.14 10.09
C ARG A 258 0.69 30.35 10.37
N SER A 259 1.32 31.51 10.58
CA SER A 259 0.59 32.77 10.82
C SER A 259 -0.34 33.15 9.66
N GLN A 260 0.10 32.91 8.42
CA GLN A 260 -0.70 33.25 7.22
C GLN A 260 -1.85 32.26 7.00
N ARG A 261 -1.66 30.97 7.31
CA ARG A 261 -2.72 29.95 7.24
C ARG A 261 -3.78 30.17 8.32
N ASP A 262 -3.38 30.45 9.55
CA ASP A 262 -4.31 30.74 10.65
C ASP A 262 -5.12 32.02 10.41
N GLU A 263 -4.52 33.05 9.82
CA GLU A 263 -5.23 34.29 9.49
C GLU A 263 -6.20 34.10 8.31
N THR A 264 -5.84 33.27 7.33
CA THR A 264 -6.71 32.92 6.20
C THR A 264 -7.89 32.07 6.66
N GLN A 265 -7.66 31.07 7.51
CA GLN A 265 -8.73 30.23 8.07
C GLN A 265 -9.66 31.01 9.01
N ARG A 266 -9.14 31.96 9.80
CA ARG A 266 -9.97 32.88 10.59
C ARG A 266 -10.86 33.77 9.72
N LYS A 267 -10.37 34.28 8.60
CA LYS A 267 -11.15 35.10 7.66
C LYS A 267 -12.25 34.29 6.94
N ILE A 268 -12.04 32.99 6.74
CA ILE A 268 -13.04 32.09 6.15
C ILE A 268 -14.15 31.76 7.16
N ARG A 269 -13.82 31.59 8.44
CA ARG A 269 -14.79 31.25 9.50
C ARG A 269 -15.64 32.44 9.96
N LEU A 270 -15.28 33.66 9.55
CA LEU A 270 -15.98 34.91 9.86
C LEU A 270 -16.85 35.43 8.70
N LYS A 271 -16.98 34.66 7.61
CA LYS A 271 -17.96 34.87 6.54
C LYS A 271 -19.04 33.81 6.61
#